data_AF-A0A699Z7Z8-F1
#
_entry.id   AF-A0A699Z7Z8-F1
#
_cell.length_a   1.000
_cell.length_b   1.000
_cell.length_c   1.000
_cell.angle_alpha   90.00
_cell.angle_beta   90.00
_cell.angle_gamma   90.00
#
_symmetry.space_group_name_H-M   'P 1'
#
loop_
_entity.id
_entity.type
_entity.pdbx_description
1 polymer ?
#
loop_
_entity_poly.entity_id
_entity_poly.type
_entity_poly.pdbx_seq_one_letter_code
_entity_poly.pdbx_strand_id
1 'polypeptide(L)' 'RDSAPHVNPYTGRPYSTRYYDILEKRKGLPVWQAKGEFVRMINNHQTTILVGETGSGKTTQIAQFIAEAGYA' A
#
# COMPACT_ATOMS: atom_id res chain seq x y z
N ARG A 1 6.73 13.38 11.20
CA ARG A 1 8.10 12.83 10.95
C ARG A 1 7.94 11.36 11.24
N ASP A 2 7.40 10.64 10.27
CA ASP A 2 6.64 9.44 10.56
C ASP A 2 7.59 8.25 10.56
N SER A 3 8.05 7.88 11.75
CA SER A 3 8.81 6.66 11.96
C SER A 3 7.93 5.48 11.59
N ALA A 4 8.14 4.91 10.40
CA ALA A 4 7.51 3.66 10.02
C ALA A 4 7.73 2.64 11.15
N PRO A 5 6.68 1.91 11.57
CA PRO A 5 6.81 0.97 12.68
C PRO A 5 7.93 -0.02 12.35
N HIS A 6 8.93 -0.12 13.23
CA HIS A 6 10.03 -1.08 13.05
C HIS A 6 9.57 -2.53 13.20
N VAL A 7 8.32 -2.75 13.62
CA VAL A 7 7.71 -4.04 13.93
C VAL A 7 6.52 -4.27 12.99
N ASN A 8 6.46 -5.46 12.42
CA ASN A 8 5.37 -5.91 11.58
C ASN A 8 4.11 -6.20 12.42
N PRO A 9 2.98 -5.52 12.18
CA PRO A 9 1.77 -5.66 13.00
C PRO A 9 1.13 -7.05 12.91
N TYR A 10 1.38 -7.80 11.84
CA TYR A 10 0.81 -9.13 11.63
C TYR A 10 1.60 -10.25 12.31
N THR A 11 2.87 -10.02 12.64
CA THR A 11 3.74 -11.06 13.22
C THR A 11 4.37 -10.67 14.56
N GLY A 12 4.30 -9.39 14.95
CA GLY A 12 4.95 -8.84 16.14
C GLY A 12 6.48 -8.83 16.08
N ARG A 13 7.07 -9.17 14.93
CA ARG A 13 8.54 -9.23 14.73
C ARG A 13 9.05 -8.00 13.98
N PRO A 14 10.32 -7.60 14.17
CA PRO A 14 10.91 -6.54 13.36
C PRO A 14 10.84 -6.84 11.86
N TYR A 15 10.62 -5.81 11.05
CA TYR A 15 10.74 -5.95 9.60
C TYR A 15 12.18 -6.32 9.21
N SER A 16 12.32 -7.23 8.24
CA SER A 16 13.63 -7.62 7.72
C SER A 16 14.23 -6.53 6.84
N THR A 17 15.56 -6.51 6.66
CA THR A 17 16.23 -5.60 5.72
C THR A 17 15.62 -5.69 4.31
N ARG A 18 15.36 -6.92 3.86
CA ARG A 18 14.72 -7.20 2.56
C ARG A 18 13.34 -6.56 2.41
N TYR A 19 12.58 -6.42 3.50
CA TYR A 19 11.30 -5.71 3.45
C TYR A 19 11.50 -4.25 3.04
N TYR A 20 12.47 -3.56 3.64
CA TYR A 20 12.74 -2.16 3.32
C TYR A 20 13.24 -1.99 1.88
N ASP A 21 14.09 -2.88 1.38
CA ASP A 21 14.54 -2.85 -0.02
C ASP A 21 13.37 -2.98 -1.01
N ILE A 22 12.41 -3.84 -0.69
CA ILE A 22 11.20 -4.02 -1.51
C ILE A 22 10.27 -2.81 -1.36
N LEU A 23 10.14 -2.26 -0.15
CA LEU A 23 9.31 -1.09 0.12
C LEU A 23 9.77 0.12 -0.70
N GLU A 24 11.07 0.39 -0.76
CA GLU A 24 11.61 1.49 -1.58
C GLU A 24 11.29 1.32 -3.07
N LYS A 25 11.40 0.09 -3.60
CA LYS A 25 10.98 -0.19 -4.99
C LYS A 25 9.49 0.04 -5.21
N ARG A 26 8.65 -0.33 -4.23
CA ARG A 26 7.19 -0.14 -4.30
C ARG A 26 6.78 1.32 -4.26
N LYS A 27 7.49 2.15 -3.49
CA LYS A 27 7.30 3.61 -3.46
C LYS A 27 7.51 4.27 -4.83
N GLY A 28 8.32 3.66 -5.69
CA GLY A 28 8.54 4.12 -7.07
C GLY A 28 7.46 3.72 -8.07
N LEU A 29 6.48 2.89 -7.70
CA LEU A 29 5.42 2.48 -8.62
C LEU A 29 4.37 3.60 -8.79
N PRO A 30 3.80 3.78 -10.00
CA PRO A 30 2.80 4.82 -10.25
C PRO A 30 1.61 4.79 -9.28
N VAL A 31 1.13 3.59 -8.92
CA VAL A 31 0.01 3.42 -7.98
C VAL A 31 0.30 3.93 -6.56
N TRP A 32 1.57 4.01 -6.15
CA TRP A 32 1.95 4.49 -4.82
C TRP A 32 1.62 5.98 -4.65
N GLN A 33 1.82 6.77 -5.70
CA GLN A 33 1.52 8.20 -5.70
C GLN A 33 0.02 8.47 -5.52
N ALA A 34 -0.82 7.58 -6.05
CA ALA A 34 -2.28 7.66 -5.94
C ALA A 34 -2.85 7.06 -4.63
N LYS A 35 -2.02 6.52 -3.72
CA LYS A 35 -2.48 5.81 -2.51
C LYS A 35 -3.46 6.64 -1.66
N GLY A 36 -3.13 7.90 -1.40
CA GLY A 36 -3.96 8.78 -0.56
C GLY A 36 -5.32 9.09 -1.20
N GLU A 37 -5.37 9.27 -2.51
CA GLU A 37 -6.62 9.43 -3.25
C GLU A 37 -7.43 8.14 -3.27
N PHE A 38 -6.79 7.01 -3.53
CA PHE A 38 -7.42 5.69 -3.49
C PHE A 38 -8.10 5.41 -2.14
N VAL A 39 -7.42 5.63 -1.02
CA VAL A 39 -8.00 5.44 0.32
C VAL A 39 -9.20 6.36 0.55
N ARG A 40 -9.14 7.62 0.11
CA ARG A 40 -10.29 8.53 0.18
C ARG A 40 -11.47 8.05 -0.68
N MET A 41 -11.21 7.50 -1.87
CA MET A 41 -12.26 7.00 -2.74
C MET A 41 -12.98 5.80 -2.14
N ILE A 42 -12.26 4.80 -1.63
CA ILE A 42 -12.87 3.60 -1.03
C ILE A 42 -13.64 3.93 0.26
N ASN A 43 -13.24 4.96 1.02
CA ASN A 43 -13.96 5.39 2.21
C ASN A 43 -15.32 6.04 1.87
N ASN A 44 -15.42 6.71 0.73
CA ASN A 44 -16.57 7.52 0.35
C ASN A 44 -17.50 6.86 -0.67
N HIS A 45 -17.09 5.73 -1.26
CA HIS A 45 -17.84 5.05 -2.30
C HIS A 45 -17.87 3.54 -2.04
N GLN A 46 -19.07 2.95 -2.07
CA GLN A 46 -19.26 1.50 -1.94
C GLN A 46 -18.53 0.72 -3.05
N THR A 47 -18.43 1.28 -4.25
CA THR A 47 -17.74 0.68 -5.40
C THR A 47 -16.81 1.70 -6.04
N THR A 48 -15.55 1.33 -6.27
CA THR A 48 -14.55 2.16 -6.95
C THR A 48 -13.92 1.37 -8.10
N ILE A 49 -13.84 1.97 -9.29
CA ILE A 49 -13.19 1.38 -10.46
C ILE A 49 -11.80 1.99 -10.60
N LEU A 50 -10.76 1.15 -10.59
CA LEU A 50 -9.38 1.59 -10.76
C LEU A 50 -8.86 1.24 -12.15
N VAL A 51 -8.38 2.24 -12.88
CA VAL A 51 -7.79 2.07 -14.22
C VAL A 51 -6.30 2.40 -14.16
N GLY A 52 -5.48 1.65 -14.90
CA GLY A 52 -4.06 1.97 -15.07
C GLY A 52 -3.38 0.95 -15.97
N GLU A 53 -2.21 1.29 -16.48
CA GLU A 53 -1.46 0.44 -17.42
C GLU A 53 -0.88 -0.82 -16.75
N THR A 54 -0.49 -1.82 -17.55
CA THR A 54 0.26 -2.99 -17.06
C THR A 54 1.58 -2.54 -16.43
N GLY A 55 1.99 -3.16 -15.33
CA GLY A 55 3.23 -2.78 -14.62
C GLY A 55 3.10 -1.59 -13.65
N SER A 56 1.97 -0.88 -13.64
CA SER A 56 1.71 0.22 -12.69
C SER A 56 1.64 -0.18 -11.21
N GLY A 57 1.59 -1.48 -10.92
CA GLY A 57 1.58 -2.01 -9.54
C GLY A 57 0.20 -2.31 -8.96
N LYS A 58 -0.89 -2.19 -9.74
CA LYS A 58 -2.28 -2.39 -9.24
C LYS A 58 -2.47 -3.70 -8.45
N THR A 59 -2.20 -4.85 -9.07
CA THR A 59 -2.46 -6.17 -8.46
C THR A 59 -1.65 -6.40 -7.18
N THR A 60 -0.44 -5.83 -7.07
CA THR A 60 0.44 -6.07 -5.92
C THR A 60 0.26 -5.08 -4.78
N GLN A 61 -0.10 -3.82 -5.07
CA GLN A 61 -0.18 -2.77 -4.06
C GLN A 61 -1.59 -2.55 -3.50
N ILE A 62 -2.64 -2.68 -4.33
CA ILE A 62 -4.00 -2.30 -3.93
C ILE A 62 -4.52 -3.12 -2.75
N ALA A 63 -4.35 -4.45 -2.78
CA ALA A 63 -4.75 -5.30 -1.66
C ALA A 63 -4.02 -4.92 -0.35
N GLN A 64 -2.75 -4.53 -0.43
CA GLN A 64 -1.99 -4.11 0.76
C GLN A 64 -2.48 -2.76 1.28
N PHE A 65 -2.81 -1.80 0.41
CA PHE A 65 -3.36 -0.51 0.85
C PHE A 65 -4.72 -0.66 1.54
N ILE A 66 -5.56 -1.59 1.06
CA ILE A 66 -6.85 -1.93 1.70
C ILE A 66 -6.60 -2.50 3.10
N ALA A 67 -5.68 -3.46 3.24
CA ALA A 67 -5.34 -4.04 4.53
C ALA A 67 -4.77 -3.00 5.51
N GLU A 68 -3.85 -2.15 5.05
CA GLU A 68 -3.27 -1.06 5.85
C GLU A 68 -4.29 0.01 6.26
N ALA A 69 -5.34 0.22 5.46
CA ALA A 69 -6.43 1.13 5.77
C ALA A 69 -7.47 0.54 6.74
N GLY A 70 -7.31 -0.72 7.18
CA GLY A 70 -8.19 -1.36 8.15
C GLY A 70 -9.44 -2.02 7.56
N TYR A 71 -9.43 -2.30 6.25
CA TYR A 71 -10.53 -2.96 5.55
C TYR A 71 -10.33 -4.48 5.37
N ALA A 72 -9.33 -5.07 6.03
CA ALA A 72 -9.02 -6.50 5.98
C ALA A 72 -9.35 -7.20 7.30
#